data_AF-B9CM59-F1
#
_entry.id   AF-B9CM59-F1
#
_cell.length_a   1.000
_cell.length_b   1.000
_cell.length_c   1.000
_cell.angle_alpha   90.00
_cell.angle_beta   90.00
_cell.angle_gamma   90.00
#
_symmetry.space_group_name_H-M   'P 1'
#
loop_
_entity.id
_entity.type
_entity.pdbx_description
1 polymer ?
#
loop_
_entity_poly.entity_id
_entity_poly.type
_entity_poly.pdbx_seq_one_letter_code
_entity_poly.pdbx_strand_id
1 'polypeptide(L)'
;MNKDEKTEGTVFFPYYVNQPRLIDLFSLLNEGYSEYEEISVSSEKSTKKGKQVDIQTQGGFKLFNLGGNVGISREKDVNNSKASTEKRVQTVPSMLDLTIKAMKKRGFLVSEGFEDPKNITVGMFVLPSVRLKINSIKSLMTEMEDLLKLANSMQAFTNAQVGNKKSAKSTNLDQMKKINEVVKQLVGAEEVISLSDEFVLVGNIYDDNLYQASRQDLIGTDLKCLAQVKRVFEDGAPLLRNTMFAKLNNPEAKEGFVKALEMFSDGSVYHFEADVVTQIKDKPVYEMELVALYLEPQPSNSK
;
A
#
# COMPACT_ATOMS: atom_id res chain seq x y z
N MET A 1 -26.89 -23.54 24.31
CA MET A 1 -26.37 -23.67 22.93
C MET A 1 -27.53 -23.41 21.98
N ASN A 2 -27.67 -22.15 21.53
CA ASN A 2 -28.62 -21.83 20.46
C ASN A 2 -27.96 -22.18 19.13
N LYS A 3 -28.64 -23.05 18.38
CA LYS A 3 -28.46 -23.21 16.94
C LYS A 3 -29.08 -21.96 16.31
N ASP A 4 -28.26 -21.17 15.62
CA ASP A 4 -28.59 -20.26 14.51
C ASP A 4 -27.57 -19.11 14.42
N GLU A 5 -26.29 -19.45 14.27
CA GLU A 5 -25.33 -18.55 13.63
C GLU A 5 -24.86 -19.22 12.35
N LYS A 6 -25.58 -18.96 11.26
CA LYS A 6 -24.99 -19.06 9.93
C LYS A 6 -23.90 -18.01 9.85
N THR A 7 -22.65 -18.40 10.11
CA THR A 7 -21.46 -17.62 9.76
C THR A 7 -21.23 -17.70 8.26
N GLU A 8 -22.15 -17.15 7.47
CA GLU A 8 -21.86 -16.74 6.10
C GLU A 8 -21.18 -15.37 6.17
N GLY A 9 -19.88 -15.38 6.43
CA GLY A 9 -19.07 -14.17 6.53
C GLY A 9 -17.73 -14.38 5.85
N THR A 10 -17.43 -13.58 4.84
CA THR A 10 -16.09 -13.46 4.26
C THR A 10 -15.14 -13.01 5.36
N VAL A 11 -14.05 -13.75 5.57
CA VAL A 11 -13.05 -13.40 6.58
C VAL A 11 -12.36 -12.11 6.16
N PHE A 12 -12.40 -11.11 7.04
CA PHE A 12 -11.69 -9.83 6.84
C PHE A 12 -10.18 -10.07 6.74
N PHE A 13 -9.59 -9.74 5.60
CA PHE A 13 -8.15 -9.93 5.37
C PHE A 13 -7.53 -8.69 4.71
N PRO A 14 -6.60 -7.99 5.39
CA PRO A 14 -5.92 -6.84 4.82
C PRO A 14 -4.73 -7.27 3.96
N TYR A 15 -4.45 -6.48 2.93
CA TYR A 15 -3.32 -6.69 2.03
C TYR A 15 -2.17 -5.74 2.38
N TYR A 16 -2.51 -4.57 2.93
CA TYR A 16 -1.58 -3.57 3.42
C TYR A 16 -2.04 -3.06 4.77
N VAL A 17 -1.13 -2.97 5.75
CA VAL A 17 -1.37 -2.32 7.04
C VAL A 17 -0.11 -1.61 7.50
N ASN A 18 -0.20 -0.29 7.64
CA ASN A 18 0.75 0.51 8.40
C ASN A 18 0.55 0.23 9.90
N GLN A 19 1.25 -0.80 10.41
CA GLN A 19 1.05 -1.32 11.77
C GLN A 19 1.27 -0.26 12.85
N PRO A 20 2.36 0.54 12.84
CA PRO A 20 2.53 1.62 13.82
C PRO A 20 1.33 2.58 13.84
N ARG A 21 0.85 2.99 12.66
CA ARG A 21 -0.29 3.90 12.57
C ARG A 21 -1.59 3.28 13.06
N LEU A 22 -1.81 1.99 12.77
CA LEU A 22 -2.96 1.26 13.27
C LEU A 22 -2.93 1.14 14.81
N ILE A 23 -1.77 0.86 15.40
CA ILE A 23 -1.62 0.76 16.87
C ILE A 23 -1.92 2.11 17.52
N ASP A 24 -1.42 3.22 16.96
CA ASP A 24 -1.71 4.56 17.46
C ASP A 24 -3.21 4.85 17.42
N LEU A 25 -3.86 4.55 16.29
CA LEU A 25 -5.30 4.76 16.13
C LEU A 25 -6.11 3.91 17.11
N PHE A 26 -5.75 2.64 17.24
CA PHE A 26 -6.41 1.74 18.16
C PHE A 26 -6.24 2.23 19.60
N SER A 27 -5.05 2.70 19.97
CA SER A 27 -4.78 3.29 21.29
C SER A 27 -5.63 4.54 21.54
N LEU A 28 -5.68 5.46 20.59
CA LEU A 28 -6.50 6.69 20.69
C LEU A 28 -7.98 6.39 20.88
N LEU A 29 -8.50 5.36 20.20
CA LEU A 29 -9.90 4.96 20.32
C LEU A 29 -10.23 4.28 21.65
N ASN A 30 -9.23 3.70 22.33
CA ASN A 30 -9.37 2.95 23.58
C ASN A 30 -8.76 3.65 24.81
N GLU A 31 -8.44 4.94 24.72
CA GLU A 31 -7.88 5.74 25.82
C GLU A 31 -6.49 5.28 26.31
N GLY A 32 -5.72 4.66 25.40
CA GLY A 32 -4.37 4.17 25.65
C GLY A 32 -4.32 2.76 26.27
N TYR A 33 -3.10 2.25 26.42
CA TYR A 33 -2.81 0.95 27.02
C TYR A 33 -1.78 1.11 28.13
N SER A 34 -1.93 0.34 29.21
CA SER A 34 -0.96 0.28 30.30
C SER A 34 0.24 -0.62 29.96
N GLU A 35 0.06 -1.59 29.05
CA GLU A 35 1.11 -2.52 28.59
C GLU A 35 0.99 -2.76 27.08
N TYR A 36 2.12 -2.81 26.37
CA TYR A 36 2.24 -3.18 24.95
C TYR A 36 3.38 -4.19 24.76
N GLU A 37 3.10 -5.31 24.09
CA GLU A 37 4.10 -6.31 23.70
C GLU A 37 3.75 -6.89 22.32
N GLU A 38 4.72 -6.86 21.40
CA GLU A 38 4.62 -7.53 20.08
C GLU A 38 5.21 -8.93 20.17
N ILE A 39 4.39 -9.93 19.88
CA ILE A 39 4.77 -11.35 19.84
C ILE A 39 4.85 -11.76 18.37
N SER A 40 6.08 -11.92 17.88
CA SER A 40 6.36 -12.43 16.53
C SER A 40 6.53 -13.95 16.56
N VAL A 41 5.73 -14.67 15.76
CA VAL A 41 5.88 -16.12 15.59
C VAL A 41 6.53 -16.39 14.23
N SER A 42 7.84 -16.67 14.22
CA SER A 42 8.56 -17.15 13.04
C SER A 42 8.59 -18.68 13.02
N SER A 43 8.21 -19.29 11.90
CA SER A 43 8.40 -20.73 11.68
C SER A 43 9.88 -21.03 11.43
N GLU A 44 10.63 -21.35 12.49
CA GLU A 44 11.99 -21.87 12.35
C GLU A 44 11.94 -23.24 11.65
N LYS A 45 12.29 -23.28 10.36
CA LYS A 45 12.79 -24.52 9.75
C LYS A 45 14.20 -24.75 10.27
N SER A 46 14.31 -25.65 11.24
CA SER A 46 15.58 -26.20 11.69
C SER A 46 16.31 -26.85 10.52
N THR A 47 17.34 -26.18 9.99
CA THR A 47 18.32 -26.81 9.10
C THR A 47 19.74 -26.36 9.42
N LYS A 48 20.55 -27.39 9.63
CA LYS A 48 21.98 -27.45 9.99
C LYS A 48 22.87 -26.34 9.42
N LYS A 49 23.79 -25.90 10.30
CA LYS A 49 25.14 -25.30 10.06
C LYS A 49 25.48 -24.94 8.61
N GLY A 50 25.69 -23.63 8.39
CA GLY A 50 26.77 -23.15 7.52
C GLY A 50 26.36 -22.60 6.16
N LYS A 51 25.61 -21.49 6.13
CA LYS A 51 25.82 -20.35 5.24
C LYS A 51 24.75 -19.30 5.55
N GLN A 52 25.20 -18.13 5.98
CA GLN A 52 24.35 -16.96 6.19
C GLN A 52 23.95 -16.47 4.79
N VAL A 53 22.75 -16.87 4.38
CA VAL A 53 22.04 -16.28 3.24
C VAL A 53 20.91 -15.50 3.90
N ASP A 54 20.92 -14.17 3.78
CA ASP A 54 19.79 -13.31 4.09
C ASP A 54 18.65 -13.64 3.11
N ILE A 55 17.91 -14.69 3.42
CA ILE A 55 16.61 -14.96 2.80
C ILE A 55 15.61 -14.18 3.63
N GLN A 56 15.03 -13.14 3.03
CA GLN A 56 13.92 -12.35 3.57
C GLN A 56 12.85 -13.28 4.16
N THR A 57 12.81 -13.33 5.48
CA THR A 57 11.78 -13.99 6.29
C THR A 57 10.52 -13.12 6.37
N GLN A 58 9.87 -12.85 5.23
CA GLN A 58 8.52 -12.28 5.21
C GLN A 58 7.50 -13.42 5.32
N GLY A 59 7.13 -13.82 6.54
CA GLY A 59 6.11 -14.85 6.72
C GLY A 59 5.70 -15.19 8.16
N GLY A 60 6.04 -14.36 9.15
CA GLY A 60 5.61 -14.56 10.54
C GLY A 60 4.27 -13.88 10.85
N PHE A 61 3.45 -14.50 11.70
CA PHE A 61 2.27 -13.84 12.27
C PHE A 61 2.69 -12.94 13.43
N LYS A 62 2.08 -11.74 13.51
CA LYS A 62 2.27 -10.80 14.61
C LYS A 62 1.02 -10.74 15.48
N LEU A 63 1.22 -10.95 16.78
CA LEU A 63 0.20 -10.83 17.82
C LEU A 63 0.60 -9.68 18.76
N PHE A 64 -0.38 -8.92 19.24
CA PHE A 64 -0.17 -7.83 20.18
C PHE A 64 -0.87 -8.16 21.49
N ASN A 65 -0.13 -8.13 22.59
CA ASN A 65 -0.69 -8.19 23.92
C ASN A 65 -0.87 -6.77 24.44
N LEU A 66 -2.13 -6.37 24.63
CA LEU A 66 -2.51 -5.05 25.11
C LEU A 66 -3.10 -5.18 26.52
N GLY A 67 -2.43 -4.59 27.51
CA GLY A 67 -2.95 -4.44 28.85
C GLY A 67 -3.73 -3.13 28.94
N GLY A 68 -5.00 -3.18 29.31
CA GLY A 68 -5.83 -1.98 29.52
C GLY A 68 -6.18 -1.75 30.99
N ASN A 69 -6.11 -0.49 31.44
CA ASN A 69 -6.78 -0.03 32.65
C ASN A 69 -8.22 0.34 32.31
N VAL A 70 -9.04 -0.62 31.88
CA VAL A 70 -10.42 -0.29 31.53
C VAL A 70 -11.29 -0.31 32.79
N GLY A 71 -11.40 0.85 33.43
CA GLY A 71 -12.54 1.18 34.28
C GLY A 71 -13.77 1.37 33.40
N ILE A 72 -14.35 0.27 32.89
CA ILE A 72 -15.70 0.33 32.31
C ILE A 72 -16.62 0.63 33.47
N SER A 73 -16.97 1.90 33.66
CA SER A 73 -18.09 2.34 34.47
C SER A 73 -19.38 1.84 33.81
N ARG A 74 -19.68 0.56 34.00
CA ARG A 74 -21.05 0.05 34.03
C ARG A 74 -21.59 0.49 35.39
N GLU A 75 -22.48 1.47 35.38
CA GLU A 75 -23.21 1.86 36.58
C GLU A 75 -23.88 0.62 37.22
N LYS A 76 -23.72 0.56 38.55
CA LYS A 76 -24.30 -0.36 39.54
C LYS A 76 -23.70 -1.77 39.62
N ASP A 77 -22.63 -1.90 40.40
CA ASP A 77 -22.78 -2.39 41.78
C ASP A 77 -21.54 -2.06 42.63
N VAL A 78 -21.79 -1.47 43.79
CA VAL A 78 -20.77 -1.15 44.80
C VAL A 78 -20.46 -2.43 45.57
N ASN A 79 -19.40 -3.13 45.17
CA ASN A 79 -18.43 -3.70 46.10
C ASN A 79 -17.31 -4.45 45.38
N ASN A 80 -16.07 -4.17 45.80
CA ASN A 80 -14.83 -4.90 45.48
C ASN A 80 -14.18 -4.64 44.11
N SER A 81 -13.74 -3.40 43.86
CA SER A 81 -12.89 -3.09 42.69
C SER A 81 -11.43 -3.51 42.93
N LYS A 82 -11.12 -4.80 42.71
CA LYS A 82 -9.78 -5.15 42.22
C LYS A 82 -9.73 -4.70 40.77
N ALA A 83 -8.88 -3.72 40.46
CA ALA A 83 -8.54 -3.38 39.08
C ALA A 83 -7.94 -4.62 38.41
N SER A 84 -8.76 -5.38 37.69
CA SER A 84 -8.28 -6.47 36.85
C SER A 84 -7.84 -5.85 35.53
N THR A 85 -6.53 -5.78 35.31
CA THR A 85 -5.96 -5.53 33.98
C THR A 85 -6.33 -6.71 33.08
N GLU A 86 -7.34 -6.57 32.22
CA GLU A 86 -7.63 -7.57 31.19
C GLU A 86 -6.55 -7.50 30.12
N LYS A 87 -5.73 -8.55 30.00
CA LYS A 87 -4.78 -8.72 28.90
C LYS A 87 -5.56 -9.23 27.67
N ARG A 88 -5.56 -8.47 26.58
CA ARG A 88 -6.18 -8.88 25.31
C ARG A 88 -5.12 -9.08 24.25
N VAL A 89 -5.07 -10.29 23.69
CA VAL A 89 -4.22 -10.62 22.55
C VAL A 89 -5.00 -10.35 21.26
N GLN A 90 -4.46 -9.50 20.39
CA GLN A 90 -5.05 -9.11 19.10
C GLN A 90 -4.09 -9.43 17.95
N THR A 91 -4.63 -9.79 16.79
CA THR A 91 -3.87 -9.85 15.53
C THR A 91 -3.97 -8.52 14.80
N VAL A 92 -3.10 -8.28 13.80
CA VAL A 92 -3.23 -7.10 12.92
C VAL A 92 -4.64 -7.00 12.29
N PRO A 93 -5.22 -8.07 11.69
CA PRO A 93 -6.56 -7.99 11.12
C PRO A 93 -7.66 -7.71 12.16
N SER A 94 -7.60 -8.32 13.35
CA SER A 94 -8.63 -8.09 14.38
C SER A 94 -8.59 -6.67 14.94
N MET A 95 -7.38 -6.13 15.15
CA MET A 95 -7.19 -4.73 15.55
C MET A 95 -7.72 -3.76 14.49
N LEU A 96 -7.47 -4.04 13.21
CA LEU A 96 -7.97 -3.23 12.10
C LEU A 96 -9.49 -3.24 12.01
N ASP A 97 -10.12 -4.42 12.07
CA ASP A 97 -11.59 -4.55 12.05
C ASP A 97 -12.25 -3.80 13.22
N LEU A 98 -11.72 -3.95 14.43
CA LEU A 98 -12.21 -3.23 15.62
C LEU A 98 -12.02 -1.72 15.48
N THR A 99 -10.90 -1.27 14.94
CA THR A 99 -10.61 0.16 14.67
C THR A 99 -11.65 0.73 13.71
N ILE A 100 -11.86 0.08 12.56
CA ILE A 100 -12.84 0.53 11.56
C ILE A 100 -14.25 0.56 12.15
N LYS A 101 -14.67 -0.48 12.87
CA LYS A 101 -16.00 -0.53 13.53
C LYS A 101 -16.17 0.60 14.54
N ALA A 102 -15.17 0.86 15.37
CA ALA A 102 -15.21 1.93 16.37
C ALA A 102 -15.28 3.30 15.72
N MET A 103 -14.48 3.57 14.69
CA MET A 103 -14.48 4.84 13.98
C MET A 103 -15.79 5.08 13.22
N LYS A 104 -16.36 4.04 12.56
CA LYS A 104 -17.69 4.11 11.92
C LYS A 104 -18.76 4.46 12.95
N LYS A 105 -18.78 3.76 14.10
CA LYS A 105 -19.76 4.00 15.17
C LYS A 105 -19.68 5.42 15.75
N ARG A 106 -18.47 6.00 15.83
CA ARG A 106 -18.24 7.35 16.37
C ARG A 106 -18.33 8.46 15.32
N GLY A 107 -18.60 8.14 14.05
CA GLY A 107 -18.70 9.13 12.97
C GLY A 107 -17.35 9.75 12.56
N PHE A 108 -16.25 9.04 12.78
CA PHE A 108 -14.90 9.51 12.44
C PHE A 108 -14.44 9.10 11.03
N LEU A 109 -15.26 8.36 10.28
CA LEU A 109 -14.93 7.91 8.93
C LEU A 109 -15.86 8.52 7.89
N VAL A 110 -15.27 9.16 6.88
CA VAL A 110 -15.96 9.64 5.68
C VAL A 110 -15.72 8.67 4.54
N SER A 111 -16.78 8.18 3.90
CA SER A 111 -16.67 7.22 2.79
C SER A 111 -17.06 7.79 1.42
N GLU A 112 -17.64 8.99 1.39
CA GLU A 112 -18.25 9.63 0.21
C GLU A 112 -18.01 11.16 0.27
N GLY A 113 -18.32 11.88 -0.81
CA GLY A 113 -18.22 13.35 -0.84
C GLY A 113 -16.88 13.91 -1.34
N PHE A 114 -16.04 13.08 -1.96
CA PHE A 114 -14.72 13.48 -2.46
C PHE A 114 -14.77 14.36 -3.71
N GLU A 115 -15.91 14.42 -4.39
CA GLU A 115 -16.16 15.26 -5.55
C GLU A 115 -16.16 16.77 -5.21
N ASP A 116 -16.49 17.15 -3.97
CA ASP A 116 -16.40 18.53 -3.50
C ASP A 116 -15.32 18.65 -2.38
N PRO A 117 -14.21 19.37 -2.63
CA PRO A 117 -13.13 19.51 -1.66
C PRO A 117 -13.55 20.16 -0.34
N LYS A 118 -14.70 20.84 -0.28
CA LYS A 118 -15.22 21.41 0.97
C LYS A 118 -15.71 20.36 1.96
N ASN A 119 -16.07 19.17 1.49
CA ASN A 119 -16.54 18.08 2.33
C ASN A 119 -15.40 17.36 3.05
N ILE A 120 -14.17 17.51 2.56
CA ILE A 120 -13.00 16.80 3.05
C ILE A 120 -11.98 17.79 3.60
N THR A 121 -11.68 17.68 4.89
CA THR A 121 -10.69 18.53 5.55
C THR A 121 -9.45 17.74 5.95
N VAL A 122 -8.32 18.45 6.08
CA VAL A 122 -7.06 17.87 6.55
C VAL A 122 -7.23 17.28 7.94
N GLY A 123 -6.70 16.08 8.15
CA GLY A 123 -6.76 15.33 9.40
C GLY A 123 -7.94 14.37 9.49
N MET A 124 -8.95 14.47 8.62
CA MET A 124 -10.07 13.53 8.59
C MET A 124 -9.61 12.13 8.20
N PHE A 125 -10.24 11.13 8.80
CA PHE A 125 -10.10 9.74 8.37
C PHE A 125 -11.16 9.40 7.34
N VAL A 126 -10.72 8.67 6.34
CA VAL A 126 -11.53 8.35 5.17
C VAL A 126 -11.50 6.86 4.85
N LEU A 127 -12.55 6.38 4.18
CA LEU A 127 -12.70 5.00 3.74
C LEU A 127 -13.19 4.87 2.28
N PRO A 128 -12.54 5.51 1.29
CA PRO A 128 -12.93 5.39 -0.10
C PRO A 128 -12.68 3.99 -0.65
N SER A 129 -13.44 3.63 -1.69
CA SER A 129 -13.04 2.57 -2.61
C SER A 129 -11.95 3.10 -3.54
N VAL A 130 -10.89 2.31 -3.74
CA VAL A 130 -9.74 2.69 -4.58
C VAL A 130 -9.37 1.56 -5.52
N ARG A 131 -8.85 1.94 -6.68
CA ARG A 131 -8.12 1.03 -7.57
C ARG A 131 -6.77 1.67 -7.87
N LEU A 132 -5.74 1.17 -7.20
CA LEU A 132 -4.43 1.81 -7.20
C LEU A 132 -3.65 1.49 -8.47
N LYS A 133 -2.88 2.48 -8.92
CA LYS A 133 -1.78 2.35 -9.87
C LYS A 133 -0.49 2.83 -9.22
N ILE A 134 0.63 2.24 -9.62
CA ILE A 134 1.95 2.74 -9.20
C ILE A 134 2.25 3.98 -10.04
N ASN A 135 2.56 5.11 -9.39
CA ASN A 135 3.07 6.31 -10.04
C ASN A 135 4.57 6.45 -9.71
N SER A 136 5.41 5.78 -10.47
CA SER A 136 6.84 5.65 -10.13
C SER A 136 7.69 5.50 -11.37
N ILE A 137 8.53 6.51 -11.60
CA ILE A 137 9.59 6.46 -12.61
C ILE A 137 10.50 5.26 -12.38
N LYS A 138 10.83 4.94 -11.12
CA LYS A 138 11.70 3.80 -10.77
C LYS A 138 11.08 2.47 -11.16
N SER A 139 9.79 2.29 -10.87
CA SER A 139 9.08 1.04 -11.17
C SER A 139 8.94 0.85 -12.67
N LEU A 140 8.54 1.93 -13.38
CA LEU A 140 8.45 1.92 -14.84
C LEU A 140 9.79 1.56 -15.50
N MET A 141 10.90 2.17 -15.06
CA MET A 141 12.24 1.88 -15.58
C MET A 141 12.69 0.45 -15.29
N THR A 142 12.28 -0.11 -14.15
CA THR A 142 12.59 -1.50 -13.79
C THR A 142 11.81 -2.47 -14.68
N GLU A 143 10.51 -2.23 -14.90
CA GLU A 143 9.68 -3.03 -15.83
C GLU A 143 10.24 -2.97 -17.26
N MET A 144 10.68 -1.79 -17.72
CA MET A 144 11.35 -1.65 -19.02
C MET A 144 12.67 -2.43 -19.11
N GLU A 145 13.50 -2.39 -18.07
CA GLU A 145 14.75 -3.16 -18.04
C GLU A 145 14.46 -4.67 -18.14
N ASP A 146 13.45 -5.15 -17.43
CA ASP A 146 13.07 -6.56 -17.43
C ASP A 146 12.46 -7.00 -18.76
N LEU A 147 11.68 -6.14 -19.42
CA LEU A 147 11.18 -6.39 -20.78
C LEU A 147 12.34 -6.50 -21.79
N LEU A 148 13.35 -5.62 -21.71
CA LEU A 148 14.54 -5.69 -22.56
C LEU A 148 15.39 -6.94 -22.29
N LYS A 149 15.53 -7.36 -21.02
CA LYS A 149 16.19 -8.62 -20.66
C LYS A 149 15.45 -9.82 -21.26
N LEU A 150 14.12 -9.82 -21.20
CA LEU A 150 13.29 -10.88 -21.76
C LEU A 150 13.46 -10.94 -23.28
N ALA A 151 13.34 -9.80 -23.97
CA ALA A 151 13.51 -9.72 -25.43
C ALA A 151 14.89 -10.25 -25.88
N ASN A 152 15.97 -9.85 -25.18
CA ASN A 152 17.31 -10.35 -25.46
C ASN A 152 17.44 -11.86 -25.21
N SER A 153 16.83 -12.37 -24.13
CA SER A 153 16.83 -13.81 -23.82
C SER A 153 16.09 -14.61 -24.89
N MET A 154 14.95 -14.10 -25.37
CA MET A 154 14.19 -14.73 -26.47
C MET A 154 14.99 -14.71 -27.78
N GLN A 155 15.66 -13.61 -28.12
CA GLN A 155 16.53 -13.54 -29.30
C GLN A 155 17.75 -14.47 -29.20
N ALA A 156 18.35 -14.60 -28.01
CA ALA A 156 19.45 -15.54 -27.79
C ALA A 156 18.97 -16.99 -27.98
N PHE A 157 17.77 -17.32 -27.49
CA PHE A 157 17.15 -18.63 -27.67
C PHE A 157 16.84 -18.94 -29.14
N THR A 158 16.29 -17.99 -29.90
CA THR A 158 16.02 -18.18 -31.34
C THR A 158 17.29 -18.27 -32.17
N ASN A 159 18.30 -17.45 -31.89
CA ASN A 159 19.60 -17.50 -32.58
C ASN A 159 20.37 -18.80 -32.28
N ALA A 160 20.23 -19.37 -31.08
CA ALA A 160 20.79 -20.66 -30.73
C ALA A 160 20.16 -21.82 -31.52
N GLN A 161 18.88 -21.71 -31.91
CA GLN A 161 18.21 -22.70 -32.78
C GLN A 161 18.58 -22.56 -34.27
N VAL A 162 18.91 -21.35 -34.75
CA VAL A 162 19.19 -21.08 -36.17
C VAL A 162 20.70 -21.13 -36.51
N GLY A 163 21.56 -21.45 -35.54
CA GLY A 163 23.01 -21.64 -35.77
C GLY A 163 23.80 -20.36 -36.07
N ASN A 164 23.15 -19.19 -36.03
CA ASN A 164 23.77 -17.90 -36.31
C ASN A 164 24.38 -17.30 -35.02
N LYS A 165 25.67 -17.53 -34.80
CA LYS A 165 26.45 -16.90 -33.71
C LYS A 165 26.77 -15.44 -34.05
N LYS A 166 25.79 -14.54 -34.01
CA LYS A 166 26.05 -13.11 -33.81
C LYS A 166 25.68 -12.75 -32.38
N SER A 167 26.69 -12.49 -31.55
CA SER A 167 26.50 -11.90 -30.23
C SER A 167 25.81 -10.54 -30.40
N ALA A 168 24.57 -10.45 -29.94
CA ALA A 168 23.88 -9.17 -29.82
C ALA A 168 24.61 -8.36 -28.73
N LYS A 169 25.55 -7.50 -29.13
CA LYS A 169 26.10 -6.46 -28.26
C LYS A 169 24.96 -5.48 -27.96
N SER A 170 24.29 -5.65 -26.82
CA SER A 170 23.13 -4.84 -26.43
C SER A 170 23.57 -3.53 -25.78
N THR A 171 24.16 -2.63 -26.58
CA THR A 171 24.52 -1.27 -26.14
C THR A 171 23.37 -0.54 -25.47
N ASN A 172 22.13 -0.83 -25.89
CA ASN A 172 20.91 -0.25 -25.31
C ASN A 172 20.61 -0.76 -23.90
N LEU A 173 20.94 -2.01 -23.56
CA LEU A 173 20.67 -2.57 -22.23
C LEU A 173 21.70 -2.07 -21.20
N ASP A 174 22.97 -1.93 -21.61
CA ASP A 174 24.01 -1.34 -20.77
C ASP A 174 23.79 0.16 -20.52
N GLN A 175 23.27 0.88 -21.52
CA GLN A 175 22.83 2.27 -21.35
C GLN A 175 21.62 2.36 -20.41
N MET A 176 20.62 1.49 -20.59
CA MET A 176 19.42 1.47 -19.74
C MET A 176 19.75 1.15 -18.28
N LYS A 177 20.66 0.20 -18.02
CA LYS A 177 21.13 -0.10 -16.66
C LYS A 177 21.73 1.12 -15.97
N LYS A 178 22.57 1.88 -16.67
CA LYS A 178 23.16 3.12 -16.13
C LYS A 178 22.09 4.17 -15.82
N ILE A 179 21.09 4.32 -16.68
CA ILE A 179 19.96 5.24 -16.43
C ILE A 179 19.14 4.75 -15.23
N ASN A 180 18.87 3.44 -15.13
CA ASN A 180 18.12 2.88 -14.01
C ASN A 180 18.86 3.04 -12.67
N GLU A 181 20.20 2.94 -12.64
CA GLU A 181 21.00 3.26 -11.46
C GLU A 181 20.84 4.71 -11.01
N VAL A 182 20.83 5.66 -11.96
CA VAL A 182 20.59 7.08 -11.67
C VAL A 182 19.16 7.29 -11.15
N VAL A 183 18.16 6.69 -11.79
CA VAL A 183 16.75 6.79 -11.38
C VAL A 183 16.52 6.24 -9.97
N LYS A 184 17.14 5.10 -9.63
CA LYS A 184 17.06 4.50 -8.28
C LYS A 184 17.59 5.44 -7.20
N GLN A 185 18.59 6.27 -7.50
CA GLN A 185 19.13 7.26 -6.56
C GLN A 185 18.23 8.50 -6.40
N LEU A 186 17.30 8.72 -7.33
CA LEU A 186 16.43 9.91 -7.36
C LEU A 186 15.06 9.68 -6.71
N VAL A 187 14.67 8.45 -6.38
CA VAL A 187 13.31 8.10 -5.92
C VAL A 187 13.35 7.43 -4.54
N GLY A 188 12.72 8.06 -3.55
CA GLY A 188 12.72 7.58 -2.16
C GLY A 188 11.59 6.60 -1.80
N ALA A 189 10.33 6.96 -2.10
CA ALA A 189 9.14 6.13 -1.84
C ALA A 189 8.30 5.97 -3.10
N GLU A 190 7.56 4.87 -3.20
CA GLU A 190 6.65 4.64 -4.33
C GLU A 190 5.32 5.33 -4.07
N GLU A 191 5.04 6.33 -4.91
CA GLU A 191 3.75 7.02 -4.92
C GLU A 191 2.72 6.12 -5.62
N VAL A 192 1.54 6.02 -5.05
CA VAL A 192 0.38 5.35 -5.65
C VAL A 192 -0.72 6.36 -5.89
N ILE A 193 -1.46 6.14 -6.96
CA ILE A 193 -2.57 7.01 -7.37
C ILE A 193 -3.84 6.17 -7.60
N SER A 194 -4.99 6.72 -7.20
CA SER A 194 -6.30 6.24 -7.62
C SER A 194 -6.96 7.36 -8.42
N LEU A 195 -7.14 7.14 -9.72
CA LEU A 195 -7.73 8.11 -10.63
C LEU A 195 -9.24 7.87 -10.72
N SER A 196 -10.04 8.88 -10.41
CA SER A 196 -11.45 8.94 -10.79
C SER A 196 -11.67 10.11 -11.76
N ASP A 197 -12.86 10.18 -12.36
CA ASP A 197 -13.22 11.29 -13.25
C ASP A 197 -13.32 12.61 -12.47
N GLU A 198 -13.82 12.54 -11.23
CA GLU A 198 -14.17 13.71 -10.41
C GLU A 198 -13.03 14.15 -9.46
N PHE A 199 -12.16 13.24 -9.01
CA PHE A 199 -11.09 13.54 -8.07
C PHE A 199 -9.90 12.58 -8.23
N VAL A 200 -8.81 12.85 -7.53
CA VAL A 200 -7.65 11.95 -7.47
C VAL A 200 -7.22 11.74 -6.03
N LEU A 201 -6.94 10.50 -5.69
CA LEU A 201 -6.31 10.14 -4.41
C LEU A 201 -4.85 9.79 -4.65
N VAL A 202 -3.96 10.34 -3.83
CA VAL A 202 -2.51 10.12 -3.93
C VAL A 202 -1.98 9.71 -2.58
N GLY A 203 -1.10 8.72 -2.53
CA GLY A 203 -0.44 8.33 -1.29
C GLY A 203 0.87 7.61 -1.56
N ASN A 204 1.49 7.08 -0.51
CA ASN A 204 2.69 6.25 -0.63
C ASN A 204 2.43 4.87 -0.05
N ILE A 205 3.01 3.85 -0.68
CA ILE A 205 3.09 2.50 -0.11
C ILE A 205 4.54 2.17 0.26
N TYR A 206 4.69 1.25 1.20
CA TYR A 206 5.96 0.77 1.71
C TYR A 206 5.86 -0.76 1.84
N ASP A 207 6.86 -1.49 1.37
CA ASP A 207 6.85 -2.96 1.35
C ASP A 207 6.73 -3.56 2.75
N ASP A 208 7.30 -2.89 3.75
CA ASP A 208 7.27 -3.32 5.16
C ASP A 208 5.85 -3.35 5.74
N ASN A 209 4.90 -2.69 5.07
CA ASN A 209 3.50 -2.65 5.46
C ASN A 209 2.63 -3.64 4.66
N LEU A 210 3.20 -4.42 3.74
CA LEU A 210 2.47 -5.50 3.08
C LEU A 210 2.15 -6.62 4.09
N TYR A 211 0.90 -7.05 4.15
CA TYR A 211 0.43 -8.07 5.09
C TYR A 211 0.10 -9.36 4.34
N GLN A 212 1.06 -10.28 4.30
CA GLN A 212 0.94 -11.56 3.56
C GLN A 212 0.48 -11.39 2.10
N ALA A 213 0.83 -10.24 1.51
CA ALA A 213 0.50 -9.87 0.16
C ALA A 213 1.76 -9.36 -0.54
N SER A 214 1.72 -9.38 -1.87
CA SER A 214 2.69 -8.72 -2.73
C SER A 214 2.14 -7.36 -3.17
N ARG A 215 2.99 -6.54 -3.79
CA ARG A 215 2.54 -5.29 -4.41
C ARG A 215 1.50 -5.55 -5.50
N GLN A 216 1.66 -6.63 -6.27
CA GLN A 216 0.77 -6.98 -7.38
C GLN A 216 -0.66 -7.24 -6.90
N ASP A 217 -0.83 -7.71 -5.66
CA ASP A 217 -2.15 -7.91 -5.06
C ASP A 217 -2.88 -6.58 -4.79
N LEU A 218 -2.15 -5.46 -4.68
CA LEU A 218 -2.70 -4.12 -4.46
C LEU A 218 -3.08 -3.39 -5.76
N ILE A 219 -2.29 -3.58 -6.81
CA ILE A 219 -2.38 -2.78 -8.04
C ILE A 219 -3.49 -3.32 -8.94
N GLY A 220 -4.36 -2.43 -9.42
CA GLY A 220 -5.50 -2.80 -10.27
C GLY A 220 -6.64 -3.52 -9.53
N THR A 221 -6.49 -3.83 -8.25
CA THR A 221 -7.51 -4.46 -7.40
C THR A 221 -8.44 -3.41 -6.79
N ASP A 222 -9.74 -3.69 -6.76
CA ASP A 222 -10.72 -2.87 -6.04
C ASP A 222 -10.62 -3.11 -4.53
N LEU A 223 -10.15 -2.10 -3.80
CA LEU A 223 -9.86 -2.18 -2.38
C LEU A 223 -10.57 -1.06 -1.62
N LYS A 224 -10.81 -1.28 -0.34
CA LYS A 224 -11.12 -0.20 0.61
C LYS A 224 -9.81 0.34 1.18
N CYS A 225 -9.71 1.67 1.22
CA CYS A 225 -8.54 2.36 1.74
C CYS A 225 -8.89 3.07 3.05
N LEU A 226 -8.42 2.58 4.18
CA LEU A 226 -8.42 3.36 5.41
C LEU A 226 -7.23 4.30 5.35
N ALA A 227 -7.49 5.62 5.36
CA ALA A 227 -6.44 6.62 5.28
C ALA A 227 -6.77 7.88 6.07
N GLN A 228 -5.75 8.70 6.34
CA GLN A 228 -5.90 10.05 6.86
C GLN A 228 -5.56 11.08 5.77
N VAL A 229 -6.39 12.11 5.62
CA VAL A 229 -6.13 13.21 4.70
C VAL A 229 -4.99 14.07 5.24
N LYS A 230 -3.87 14.13 4.52
CA LYS A 230 -2.72 14.98 4.87
C LYS A 230 -2.84 16.37 4.26
N ARG A 231 -3.30 16.44 3.00
CA ARG A 231 -3.46 17.69 2.25
C ARG A 231 -4.61 17.58 1.25
N VAL A 232 -5.21 18.72 0.95
CA VAL A 232 -6.23 18.89 -0.06
C VAL A 232 -5.73 19.94 -1.05
N PHE A 233 -5.78 19.61 -2.34
CA PHE A 233 -5.54 20.55 -3.42
C PHE A 233 -6.83 20.65 -4.23
N GLU A 234 -7.41 21.84 -4.29
CA GLU A 234 -8.75 22.03 -4.88
C GLU A 234 -8.73 21.91 -6.41
N ASP A 235 -7.64 22.34 -7.05
CA ASP A 235 -7.54 22.48 -8.50
C ASP A 235 -6.26 21.82 -9.04
N GLY A 236 -6.12 20.53 -8.77
CA GLY A 236 -4.97 19.75 -9.20
C GLY A 236 -3.73 19.89 -8.30
N ALA A 237 -2.74 19.04 -8.56
CA ALA A 237 -1.50 19.00 -7.82
C ALA A 237 -0.35 18.49 -8.69
N PRO A 238 0.89 18.98 -8.48
CA PRO A 238 2.06 18.28 -8.98
C PRO A 238 2.20 16.94 -8.24
N LEU A 239 2.55 15.89 -8.98
CA LEU A 239 2.79 14.55 -8.45
C LEU A 239 4.29 14.24 -8.37
N LEU A 240 4.64 13.05 -7.88
CA LEU A 240 6.03 12.62 -7.69
C LEU A 240 6.82 13.55 -6.76
N ARG A 241 6.13 14.27 -5.87
CA ARG A 241 6.72 15.34 -5.02
C ARG A 241 7.73 14.82 -4.01
N ASN A 242 7.60 13.55 -3.65
CA ASN A 242 8.50 12.80 -2.79
C ASN A 242 9.80 12.36 -3.50
N THR A 243 9.94 12.63 -4.80
CA THR A 243 11.13 12.26 -5.58
C THR A 243 12.03 13.48 -5.83
N MET A 244 13.31 13.23 -6.09
CA MET A 244 14.25 14.25 -6.56
C MET A 244 13.85 14.78 -7.94
N PHE A 245 13.00 14.06 -8.70
CA PHE A 245 12.43 14.54 -9.96
C PHE A 245 11.63 15.83 -9.75
N ALA A 246 10.85 15.93 -8.67
CA ALA A 246 10.11 17.16 -8.37
C ALA A 246 11.05 18.37 -8.16
N LYS A 247 12.27 18.15 -7.64
CA LYS A 247 13.29 19.18 -7.38
C LYS A 247 14.09 19.60 -8.62
N LEU A 248 13.91 18.96 -9.77
CA LEU A 248 14.51 19.41 -11.02
C LEU A 248 13.88 20.75 -11.44
N ASN A 249 14.67 21.81 -11.43
CA ASN A 249 14.23 23.16 -11.80
C ASN A 249 14.28 23.43 -13.32
N ASN A 250 14.51 22.41 -14.14
CA ASN A 250 14.55 22.51 -15.60
C ASN A 250 13.29 21.85 -16.21
N PRO A 251 12.30 22.64 -16.65
CA PRO A 251 11.07 22.12 -17.27
C PRO A 251 11.32 21.31 -18.55
N GLU A 252 12.25 21.74 -19.41
CA GLU A 252 12.59 21.03 -20.65
C GLU A 252 13.20 19.65 -20.36
N ALA A 253 14.03 19.54 -19.32
CA ALA A 253 14.60 18.25 -18.91
C ALA A 253 13.53 17.30 -18.34
N LYS A 254 12.54 17.84 -17.60
CA LYS A 254 11.40 17.05 -17.12
C LYS A 254 10.54 16.56 -18.29
N GLU A 255 10.21 17.44 -19.22
CA GLU A 255 9.39 17.11 -20.38
C GLU A 255 10.09 16.14 -21.33
N GLY A 256 11.38 16.34 -21.59
CA GLY A 256 12.19 15.42 -22.39
C GLY A 256 12.30 14.02 -21.75
N PHE A 257 12.39 13.96 -20.42
CA PHE A 257 12.39 12.70 -19.70
C PHE A 257 11.03 11.97 -19.78
N VAL A 258 9.92 12.69 -19.61
CA VAL A 258 8.56 12.13 -19.74
C VAL A 258 8.31 11.62 -21.16
N LYS A 259 8.62 12.42 -22.18
CA LYS A 259 8.46 12.01 -23.60
C LYS A 259 9.27 10.76 -23.95
N ALA A 260 10.48 10.65 -23.39
CA ALA A 260 11.31 9.47 -23.59
C ALA A 260 10.66 8.21 -23.00
N LEU A 261 9.89 8.33 -21.91
CA LEU A 261 9.15 7.22 -21.31
C LEU A 261 7.86 6.91 -22.08
N GLU A 262 7.13 7.94 -22.53
CA GLU A 262 5.91 7.81 -23.34
C GLU A 262 6.17 7.02 -24.63
N MET A 263 7.33 7.22 -25.27
CA MET A 263 7.74 6.46 -26.46
C MET A 263 7.77 4.93 -26.26
N PHE A 264 7.92 4.45 -25.02
CA PHE A 264 7.92 3.02 -24.71
C PHE A 264 6.56 2.51 -24.25
N SER A 265 5.67 3.37 -23.73
CA SER A 265 4.33 3.00 -23.28
C SER A 265 3.28 3.09 -24.39
N ASP A 266 3.41 4.03 -25.33
CA ASP A 266 2.36 4.39 -26.30
C ASP A 266 2.29 3.45 -27.53
N GLY A 267 2.94 2.27 -27.46
CA GLY A 267 2.98 1.30 -28.57
C GLY A 267 3.07 -0.17 -28.16
N SER A 268 2.84 -0.54 -26.90
CA SER A 268 3.24 -1.85 -26.38
C SER A 268 2.15 -2.93 -26.37
N VAL A 269 2.54 -4.14 -26.76
CA VAL A 269 1.86 -5.44 -26.51
C VAL A 269 1.91 -5.82 -25.01
N TYR A 270 2.44 -4.94 -24.17
CA TYR A 270 2.71 -5.14 -22.75
C TYR A 270 1.98 -4.07 -21.92
N HIS A 271 1.31 -4.49 -20.86
CA HIS A 271 0.63 -3.62 -19.91
C HIS A 271 1.55 -3.37 -18.71
N PHE A 272 2.08 -2.16 -18.58
CA PHE A 272 2.90 -1.77 -17.44
C PHE A 272 2.04 -1.60 -16.19
N GLU A 273 2.55 -2.05 -15.04
CA GLU A 273 1.91 -1.85 -13.73
C GLU A 273 2.15 -0.41 -13.21
N ALA A 274 3.31 0.15 -13.55
CA ALA A 274 3.68 1.53 -13.26
C ALA A 274 3.35 2.50 -14.39
N ASP A 275 2.93 3.70 -13.98
CA ASP A 275 2.69 4.85 -14.82
C ASP A 275 3.54 6.04 -14.33
N VAL A 276 3.65 7.10 -15.14
CA VAL A 276 4.34 8.34 -14.79
C VAL A 276 3.42 9.52 -15.06
N VAL A 277 2.60 9.82 -14.07
CA VAL A 277 1.76 11.02 -14.02
C VAL A 277 2.51 12.08 -13.21
N THR A 278 2.88 13.18 -13.85
CA THR A 278 3.66 14.25 -13.21
C THR A 278 2.79 15.38 -12.64
N GLN A 279 1.56 15.52 -13.13
CA GLN A 279 0.63 16.56 -12.71
C GLN A 279 -0.82 16.13 -12.93
N ILE A 280 -1.69 16.48 -11.97
CA ILE A 280 -3.15 16.50 -12.13
C ILE A 280 -3.60 17.95 -12.27
N LYS A 281 -4.58 18.19 -13.15
CA LYS A 281 -5.20 19.51 -13.39
C LYS A 281 -6.71 19.38 -13.32
N ASP A 282 -7.37 20.50 -13.02
CA ASP A 282 -8.82 20.69 -13.16
C ASP A 282 -9.69 19.74 -12.33
N LYS A 283 -9.14 19.16 -11.24
CA LYS A 283 -9.90 18.37 -10.25
C LYS A 283 -9.23 18.27 -8.89
N PRO A 284 -10.00 18.03 -7.81
CA PRO A 284 -9.47 17.87 -6.47
C PRO A 284 -8.47 16.72 -6.36
N VAL A 285 -7.39 16.96 -5.60
CA VAL A 285 -6.39 15.95 -5.25
C VAL A 285 -6.26 15.85 -3.73
N TYR A 286 -6.42 14.64 -3.22
CA TYR A 286 -6.29 14.33 -1.80
C TYR A 286 -5.00 13.55 -1.55
N GLU A 287 -4.04 14.18 -0.85
CA GLU A 287 -2.83 13.49 -0.39
C GLU A 287 -3.18 12.72 0.89
N MET A 288 -2.97 11.42 0.88
CA MET A 288 -3.39 10.49 1.92
C MET A 288 -2.21 9.82 2.62
N GLU A 289 -2.31 9.68 3.93
CA GLU A 289 -1.53 8.73 4.71
C GLU A 289 -2.29 7.41 4.78
N LEU A 290 -1.79 6.38 4.11
CA LEU A 290 -2.43 5.07 4.08
C LEU A 290 -2.22 4.34 5.41
N VAL A 291 -3.34 3.93 6.03
CA VAL A 291 -3.34 3.08 7.23
C VAL A 291 -3.52 1.63 6.82
N ALA A 292 -4.51 1.34 5.96
CA ALA A 292 -4.76 -0.01 5.49
C ALA A 292 -5.40 -0.07 4.10
N LEU A 293 -5.13 -1.15 3.38
CA LEU A 293 -5.84 -1.56 2.16
C LEU A 293 -6.35 -2.99 2.34
N TYR A 294 -7.64 -3.20 2.05
CA TYR A 294 -8.27 -4.50 2.26
C TYR A 294 -9.45 -4.72 1.31
N LEU A 295 -9.79 -5.98 1.06
CA LEU A 295 -10.99 -6.34 0.32
C LEU A 295 -12.22 -6.16 1.20
N GLU A 296 -13.23 -5.46 0.69
CA GLU A 296 -14.52 -5.41 1.37
C GLU A 296 -15.19 -6.79 1.31
N PRO A 297 -15.56 -7.39 2.45
CA PRO A 297 -16.32 -8.64 2.48
C PRO A 297 -17.61 -8.48 1.69
N GLN A 298 -17.70 -9.13 0.53
CA GLN A 298 -18.96 -9.17 -0.21
C GLN A 298 -19.95 -10.04 0.57
N PRO A 299 -21.17 -9.57 0.85
CA PRO A 299 -22.20 -10.45 1.38
C PRO A 299 -22.40 -11.60 0.38
N SER A 300 -22.42 -12.84 0.86
CA SER A 300 -22.77 -13.99 0.04
C SER A 300 -24.17 -13.76 -0.52
N ASN A 301 -24.26 -13.44 -1.81
CA ASN A 301 -25.53 -13.52 -2.52
C ASN A 301 -25.89 -15.00 -2.57
N SER A 302 -26.73 -15.42 -1.62
CA SER A 302 -27.45 -16.68 -1.65
C SER A 302 -28.36 -16.63 -2.89
N LYS A 303 -27.97 -17.35 -3.94
CA LYS A 303 -28.90 -17.81 -4.96
C LYS A 303 -29.61 -19.05 -4.44
#